data_AF-A0A6C0KUF9-F1
#
_entry.id   AF-A0A6C0KUF9-F1
#
_cell.length_a   1.000
_cell.length_b   1.000
_cell.length_c   1.000
_cell.angle_alpha   90.00
_cell.angle_beta   90.00
_cell.angle_gamma   90.00
#
_symmetry.space_group_name_H-M   'P 1'
#
loop_
_entity.id
_entity.type
_entity.pdbx_description
1 polymer ?
#
loop_
_entity_poly.entity_id
_entity_poly.type
_entity_poly.pdbx_seq_one_letter_code
_entity_poly.pdbx_strand_id
1 'polypeptide(L)'
;MSYLDEVARLIRHEYLKNEPRWISESTISSEDMAFLEKECKIDSEFDPLHTRQQLLSQFKKGHAPYEVKHCIYGQVIVIYENEEQKNDIPWGLWGRILRMYTAEGTSSSKPFKIYFLANTHLRIAPPLGKKIEPQHINGGYTYPCNHETIMIYRAEDATRVLLHELMHSSCMDHMEHGVDRVEAETEAWAELLYIGFLSQGNRVRFNHLHQLQSDWIQTQNQLVKKHVKRPMDFPARYTLEKEKIWQKWGIVLPYAHIVNAGRSLRLTVPPYPTLKKQWKVSSSSTIL
;
A
#
# COMPACT_ATOMS: atom_id res chain seq x y z
N MET A 1 -23.97 12.11 6.65
CA MET A 1 -23.51 10.70 6.70
C MET A 1 -22.02 10.73 6.98
N SER A 2 -21.49 9.97 7.95
CA SER A 2 -20.06 10.04 8.29
C SER A 2 -19.20 9.37 7.22
N TYR A 3 -17.92 9.78 7.08
CA TYR A 3 -16.97 9.12 6.18
C TYR A 3 -16.88 7.60 6.42
N LEU A 4 -16.95 7.19 7.70
CA LEU A 4 -16.92 5.79 8.11
C LEU A 4 -18.13 5.00 7.58
N ASP A 5 -19.34 5.57 7.67
CA ASP A 5 -20.55 4.93 7.16
C ASP A 5 -20.48 4.71 5.66
N GLU A 6 -19.98 5.72 4.94
CA GLU A 6 -19.90 5.69 3.49
C GLU A 6 -18.87 4.67 2.99
N VAL A 7 -17.67 4.64 3.59
CA VAL A 7 -16.65 3.63 3.28
C VAL A 7 -17.17 2.22 3.58
N ALA A 8 -17.75 2.00 4.76
CA ALA A 8 -18.29 0.68 5.11
C ALA A 8 -19.40 0.23 4.14
N ARG A 9 -20.27 1.16 3.71
CA ARG A 9 -21.34 0.91 2.75
C ARG A 9 -20.80 0.59 1.35
N LEU A 10 -19.85 1.39 0.86
CA LEU A 10 -19.21 1.22 -0.44
C LEU A 10 -18.51 -0.15 -0.51
N ILE A 11 -17.69 -0.45 0.49
CA ILE A 11 -16.96 -1.73 0.54
C ILE A 11 -17.94 -2.89 0.66
N ARG A 12 -19.00 -2.79 1.48
CA ARG A 12 -20.02 -3.85 1.54
C ARG A 12 -20.63 -4.14 0.18
N HIS A 13 -20.97 -3.10 -0.60
CA HIS A 13 -21.48 -3.26 -1.96
C HIS A 13 -20.48 -3.95 -2.86
N GLU A 14 -19.20 -3.60 -2.77
CA GLU A 14 -18.13 -4.24 -3.52
C GLU A 14 -18.03 -5.75 -3.19
N TYR A 15 -18.23 -6.15 -1.93
CA TYR A 15 -18.25 -7.57 -1.53
C TYR A 15 -19.51 -8.34 -1.96
N LEU A 16 -20.58 -7.68 -2.43
CA LEU A 16 -21.71 -8.36 -3.07
C LEU A 16 -21.36 -8.88 -4.47
N LYS A 17 -20.34 -8.30 -5.11
CA LYS A 17 -19.85 -8.74 -6.42
C LYS A 17 -18.91 -9.94 -6.27
N ASN A 18 -18.90 -10.82 -7.27
CA ASN A 18 -17.95 -11.92 -7.35
C ASN A 18 -16.50 -11.42 -7.34
N GLU A 19 -15.59 -12.22 -6.79
CA GLU A 19 -14.16 -11.91 -6.85
C GLU A 19 -13.68 -11.88 -8.31
N PRO A 20 -12.84 -10.90 -8.70
CA PRO A 20 -12.25 -10.89 -10.02
C PRO A 20 -11.41 -12.14 -10.27
N ARG A 21 -11.56 -12.72 -11.46
CA ARG A 21 -10.81 -13.91 -11.87
C ARG A 21 -9.45 -13.49 -12.43
N TRP A 22 -8.39 -14.02 -11.82
CA TRP A 22 -7.03 -13.87 -12.30
C TRP A 22 -6.65 -14.99 -13.25
N ILE A 23 -5.89 -14.65 -14.29
CA ILE A 23 -5.31 -15.55 -15.28
C ILE A 23 -3.80 -15.40 -15.18
N SER A 24 -3.09 -16.51 -15.02
CA SER A 24 -1.63 -16.51 -15.01
C SER A 24 -1.08 -16.53 -16.43
N GLU A 25 -0.03 -15.76 -16.66
CA GLU A 25 0.80 -15.83 -17.86
C GLU A 25 2.12 -16.51 -17.53
N SER A 26 2.70 -17.19 -18.53
CA SER A 26 3.93 -17.97 -18.35
C SER A 26 5.19 -17.12 -18.32
N THR A 27 5.15 -15.89 -18.85
CA THR A 27 6.34 -15.06 -19.10
C THR A 27 6.02 -13.58 -18.99
N ILE A 28 6.98 -12.77 -18.54
CA ILE A 28 6.92 -11.32 -18.63
C ILE A 28 7.15 -10.92 -20.10
N SER A 29 6.34 -10.01 -20.64
CA SER A 29 6.50 -9.53 -22.02
C SER A 29 7.84 -8.79 -22.21
N SER A 30 8.32 -8.71 -23.45
CA SER A 30 9.55 -7.96 -23.77
C SER A 30 9.42 -6.47 -23.46
N GLU A 31 8.24 -5.89 -23.68
CA GLU A 31 7.93 -4.50 -23.36
C GLU A 31 7.98 -4.25 -21.85
N ASP A 32 7.36 -5.11 -21.06
CA ASP A 32 7.34 -5.00 -19.61
C ASP A 32 8.72 -5.21 -18.99
N MET A 33 9.52 -6.12 -19.56
CA MET A 33 10.91 -6.28 -19.15
C MET A 33 11.76 -5.06 -19.49
N ALA A 34 11.60 -4.47 -20.68
CA ALA A 34 12.30 -3.25 -21.06
C ALA A 34 11.94 -2.08 -20.13
N PHE A 35 10.67 -1.98 -19.75
CA PHE A 35 10.18 -1.02 -18.77
C PHE A 35 10.83 -1.23 -17.40
N LEU A 36 10.77 -2.45 -16.85
CA LEU A 36 11.39 -2.80 -15.56
C LEU A 36 12.89 -2.48 -15.55
N GLU A 37 13.60 -2.82 -16.62
CA GLU A 37 15.02 -2.52 -16.75
C GLU A 37 15.33 -1.03 -16.75
N LYS A 38 14.48 -0.23 -17.42
CA LYS A 38 14.64 1.22 -17.43
C LYS A 38 14.40 1.79 -16.03
N GLU A 39 13.25 1.48 -15.43
CA GLU A 39 12.86 2.03 -14.12
C GLU A 39 13.82 1.65 -13.00
N CYS A 40 14.34 0.41 -13.00
CA CYS A 40 15.24 -0.06 -11.95
C CYS A 40 16.70 0.39 -12.13
N LYS A 41 17.09 0.90 -13.31
CA LYS A 41 18.43 1.46 -13.54
C LYS A 41 18.53 2.93 -13.15
N ILE A 42 17.40 3.64 -13.07
CA ILE A 42 17.36 5.05 -12.72
C ILE A 42 17.43 5.19 -11.21
N ASP A 43 18.39 6.00 -10.75
CA ASP A 43 18.48 6.41 -9.35
C ASP A 43 17.18 7.11 -8.95
N SER A 44 16.62 6.67 -7.82
CA SER A 44 15.35 7.17 -7.31
C SER A 44 15.56 7.67 -5.90
N GLU A 45 15.15 8.91 -5.63
CA GLU A 45 15.13 9.47 -4.27
C GLU A 45 14.24 8.65 -3.33
N PHE A 46 13.34 7.84 -3.88
CA PHE A 46 12.45 6.96 -3.12
C PHE A 46 13.09 5.61 -2.76
N ASP A 47 14.09 5.13 -3.52
CA ASP A 47 14.81 3.87 -3.32
C ASP A 47 16.34 4.09 -3.28
N PRO A 48 16.87 4.80 -2.27
CA PRO A 48 18.30 5.11 -2.20
C PRO A 48 19.16 3.89 -1.83
N LEU A 49 18.55 2.76 -1.49
CA LEU A 49 19.25 1.49 -1.25
C LEU A 49 19.33 0.62 -2.52
N HIS A 50 18.81 1.10 -3.65
CA HIS A 50 18.76 0.40 -4.93
C HIS A 50 18.14 -1.00 -4.84
N THR A 51 17.15 -1.18 -3.96
CA THR A 51 16.50 -2.48 -3.71
C THR A 51 15.78 -3.00 -4.96
N ARG A 52 15.23 -2.10 -5.78
CA ARG A 52 14.62 -2.43 -7.07
C ARG A 52 15.64 -3.08 -8.02
N GLN A 53 16.80 -2.45 -8.16
CA GLN A 53 17.88 -2.92 -9.03
C GLN A 53 18.45 -4.25 -8.55
N GLN A 54 18.62 -4.41 -7.24
CA GLN A 54 19.12 -5.65 -6.63
C GLN A 54 18.18 -6.82 -6.93
N LEU A 55 16.87 -6.66 -6.70
CA LEU A 55 15.91 -7.73 -6.91
C LEU A 55 15.74 -8.06 -8.40
N LEU A 56 15.72 -7.05 -9.28
CA LEU A 56 15.72 -7.27 -10.72
C LEU A 56 17.00 -8.01 -11.18
N SER A 57 18.16 -7.70 -10.60
CA SER A 57 19.40 -8.42 -10.91
C SER A 57 19.34 -9.89 -10.48
N GLN A 58 18.72 -10.21 -9.33
CA GLN A 58 18.54 -11.60 -8.90
C GLN A 58 17.58 -12.35 -9.82
N PHE A 59 16.52 -11.69 -10.27
CA PHE A 59 15.59 -12.24 -11.26
C PHE A 59 16.30 -12.57 -12.57
N LYS A 60 17.09 -11.64 -13.12
CA LYS A 60 17.85 -11.86 -14.36
C LYS A 60 18.89 -12.98 -14.25
N LYS A 61 19.35 -13.29 -13.03
CA LYS A 61 20.25 -14.43 -12.74
C LYS A 61 19.51 -15.75 -12.53
N GLY A 62 18.17 -15.75 -12.54
CA GLY A 62 17.34 -16.93 -12.28
C GLY A 62 17.19 -17.29 -10.80
N HIS A 63 17.51 -16.38 -9.88
CA HIS A 63 17.46 -16.62 -8.43
C HIS A 63 16.19 -16.11 -7.75
N ALA A 64 15.49 -15.16 -8.37
CA ALA A 64 14.26 -14.59 -7.84
C ALA A 64 13.05 -15.13 -8.62
N PRO A 65 12.06 -15.73 -7.95
CA PRO A 65 10.89 -16.22 -8.65
C PRO A 65 9.94 -15.07 -9.00
N TYR A 66 9.02 -15.33 -9.92
CA TYR A 66 8.10 -14.31 -10.42
C TYR A 66 6.73 -14.90 -10.74
N GLU A 67 5.73 -14.03 -10.85
CA GLU A 67 4.41 -14.35 -11.39
C GLU A 67 3.91 -13.17 -12.23
N VAL A 68 3.23 -13.48 -13.34
CA VAL A 68 2.46 -12.51 -14.13
C VAL A 68 1.01 -12.94 -14.06
N LYS A 69 0.14 -12.07 -13.57
CA LYS A 69 -1.30 -12.32 -13.54
C LYS A 69 -2.06 -11.12 -14.06
N HIS A 70 -3.11 -11.36 -14.82
CA HIS A 70 -4.04 -10.32 -15.24
C HIS A 70 -5.49 -10.69 -14.92
N CYS A 71 -6.31 -9.66 -14.77
CA CYS A 71 -7.76 -9.72 -14.78
C CYS A 71 -8.28 -8.53 -15.61
N ILE A 72 -9.60 -8.41 -15.77
CA ILE A 72 -10.20 -7.32 -16.56
C ILE A 72 -9.90 -5.91 -16.04
N TYR A 73 -9.44 -5.78 -14.79
CA TYR A 73 -9.14 -4.50 -14.13
C TYR A 73 -7.65 -4.14 -14.12
N GLY A 74 -6.76 -5.10 -14.46
CA GLY A 74 -5.34 -4.83 -14.49
C GLY A 74 -4.45 -6.07 -14.58
N GLN A 75 -3.15 -5.81 -14.75
CA GLN A 75 -2.07 -6.77 -14.77
C GLN A 75 -1.10 -6.48 -13.63
N VAL A 76 -0.63 -7.52 -12.97
CA VAL A 76 0.34 -7.49 -11.89
C VAL A 76 1.51 -8.37 -12.30
N ILE A 77 2.69 -7.76 -12.41
CA ILE A 77 3.97 -8.41 -12.65
C ILE A 77 4.74 -8.37 -11.34
N VAL A 78 4.94 -9.52 -10.72
CA VAL A 78 5.63 -9.64 -9.44
C VAL A 78 6.95 -10.35 -9.60
N ILE A 79 8.00 -9.78 -9.02
CA ILE A 79 9.26 -10.47 -8.74
C ILE A 79 9.39 -10.59 -7.22
N TYR A 80 9.54 -11.81 -6.73
CA TYR A 80 9.65 -12.14 -5.33
C TYR A 80 11.11 -12.29 -4.91
N GLU A 81 11.42 -12.06 -3.63
CA GLU A 81 12.73 -12.39 -3.07
C GLU A 81 12.89 -13.89 -2.82
N ASN A 82 11.79 -14.61 -2.58
CA ASN A 82 11.76 -16.06 -2.41
C ASN A 82 10.41 -16.70 -2.81
N GLU A 83 10.37 -18.03 -2.91
CA GLU A 83 9.18 -18.80 -3.33
C GLU A 83 8.01 -18.71 -2.34
N GLU A 84 8.27 -18.55 -1.03
CA GLU A 84 7.23 -18.54 -0.01
C GLU A 84 6.28 -17.35 -0.19
N GLN A 85 6.81 -16.20 -0.65
CA GLN A 85 6.04 -14.98 -0.89
C GLN A 85 4.95 -15.12 -1.97
N LYS A 86 4.99 -16.15 -2.83
CA LYS A 86 3.89 -16.41 -3.78
C LYS A 86 2.54 -16.62 -3.07
N ASN A 87 2.59 -17.07 -1.81
CA ASN A 87 1.41 -17.27 -0.97
C ASN A 87 1.00 -16.02 -0.20
N ASP A 88 1.68 -14.89 -0.36
CA ASP A 88 1.46 -13.70 0.46
C ASP A 88 0.60 -12.63 -0.22
N ILE A 89 0.32 -12.76 -1.52
CA ILE A 89 -0.53 -11.82 -2.25
C ILE A 89 -2.00 -12.22 -2.12
N PRO A 90 -2.84 -11.36 -1.53
CA PRO A 90 -4.28 -11.61 -1.41
C PRO A 90 -4.97 -11.27 -2.76
N TRP A 91 -4.78 -12.10 -3.78
CA TRP A 91 -5.22 -11.85 -5.16
C TRP A 91 -6.69 -11.42 -5.27
N GLY A 92 -7.59 -12.06 -4.53
CA GLY A 92 -9.03 -11.70 -4.53
C GLY A 92 -9.27 -10.28 -3.99
N LEU A 93 -8.51 -9.85 -2.97
CA LEU A 93 -8.57 -8.49 -2.45
C LEU A 93 -8.01 -7.48 -3.44
N TRP A 94 -6.82 -7.74 -4.01
CA TRP A 94 -6.20 -6.85 -4.99
C TRP A 94 -7.11 -6.65 -6.21
N GLY A 95 -7.75 -7.72 -6.71
CA GLY A 95 -8.72 -7.60 -7.79
C GLY A 95 -9.88 -6.67 -7.46
N ARG A 96 -10.45 -6.78 -6.24
CA ARG A 96 -11.54 -5.90 -5.78
C ARG A 96 -11.09 -4.45 -5.64
N ILE A 97 -9.88 -4.23 -5.14
CA ILE A 97 -9.26 -2.91 -5.08
C ILE A 97 -9.19 -2.32 -6.50
N LEU A 98 -8.60 -3.03 -7.47
CA LEU A 98 -8.50 -2.55 -8.86
C LEU A 98 -9.86 -2.26 -9.48
N ARG A 99 -10.85 -3.13 -9.25
CA ARG A 99 -12.23 -2.92 -9.71
C ARG A 99 -12.81 -1.61 -9.16
N MET A 100 -12.59 -1.31 -7.89
CA MET A 100 -13.13 -0.10 -7.26
C MET A 100 -12.58 1.20 -7.88
N TYR A 101 -11.33 1.17 -8.37
CA TYR A 101 -10.70 2.31 -9.06
C TYR A 101 -10.92 2.31 -10.58
N THR A 102 -11.45 1.23 -11.15
CA THR A 102 -11.78 1.17 -12.57
C THR A 102 -13.20 1.69 -12.77
N ALA A 103 -13.38 2.82 -13.46
CA ALA A 103 -14.70 3.40 -13.70
C ALA A 103 -15.63 2.39 -14.43
N GLU A 104 -16.77 2.06 -13.82
CA GLU A 104 -17.84 1.32 -14.49
C GLU A 104 -18.52 2.25 -15.53
N GLY A 105 -18.69 1.78 -16.76
CA GLY A 105 -19.53 2.45 -17.76
C GLY A 105 -18.81 3.36 -18.76
N THR A 106 -17.49 3.52 -18.69
CA THR A 106 -16.72 4.12 -19.78
C THR A 106 -15.96 3.02 -20.52
N SER A 107 -16.17 2.89 -21.83
CA SER A 107 -15.37 2.04 -22.74
C SER A 107 -13.89 2.42 -22.82
N SER A 108 -13.44 3.35 -21.97
CA SER A 108 -12.11 3.95 -21.89
C SER A 108 -11.39 3.74 -20.54
N SER A 109 -11.90 2.92 -19.61
CA SER A 109 -11.17 2.64 -18.36
C SER A 109 -10.02 1.67 -18.64
N LYS A 110 -8.83 2.24 -18.91
CA LYS A 110 -7.60 1.48 -19.11
C LYS A 110 -7.31 0.60 -17.89
N PRO A 111 -7.10 -0.72 -18.05
CA PRO A 111 -6.65 -1.58 -16.96
C PRO A 111 -5.34 -1.07 -16.34
N PHE A 112 -5.19 -1.23 -15.03
CA PHE A 112 -3.96 -0.85 -14.34
C PHE A 112 -2.81 -1.81 -14.65
N LYS A 113 -1.58 -1.31 -14.71
CA LYS A 113 -0.36 -2.11 -14.80
C LYS A 113 0.51 -1.86 -13.57
N ILE A 114 0.75 -2.94 -12.83
CA ILE A 114 1.47 -2.92 -11.55
C ILE A 114 2.73 -3.75 -11.68
N TYR A 115 3.85 -3.13 -11.33
CA TYR A 115 5.15 -3.76 -11.20
C TYR A 115 5.47 -3.86 -9.72
N PHE A 116 5.56 -5.07 -9.19
CA PHE A 116 5.77 -5.32 -7.77
C PHE A 116 7.06 -6.11 -7.52
N LEU A 117 8.09 -5.42 -7.05
CA LEU A 117 9.38 -5.96 -6.64
C LEU A 117 9.32 -6.23 -5.13
N ALA A 118 8.91 -7.44 -4.73
CA ALA A 118 8.52 -7.75 -3.35
C ALA A 118 9.71 -7.94 -2.37
N ASN A 119 10.55 -6.92 -2.22
CA ASN A 119 11.67 -6.91 -1.28
C ASN A 119 11.18 -6.97 0.18
N THR A 120 11.76 -7.85 1.01
CA THR A 120 11.29 -8.10 2.39
C THR A 120 11.84 -7.15 3.46
N HIS A 121 12.64 -6.14 3.08
CA HIS A 121 13.16 -5.17 4.06
C HIS A 121 12.03 -4.43 4.76
N LEU A 122 12.03 -4.50 6.09
CA LEU A 122 11.01 -3.90 6.94
C LEU A 122 11.24 -2.39 7.15
N ARG A 123 10.15 -1.64 7.30
CA ARG A 123 10.16 -0.24 7.71
C ARG A 123 10.51 -0.12 9.18
N ILE A 124 11.76 0.20 9.47
CA ILE A 124 12.27 0.35 10.84
C ILE A 124 12.85 1.75 11.00
N ALA A 125 12.40 2.49 12.02
CA ALA A 125 12.97 3.77 12.37
C ALA A 125 14.46 3.61 12.74
N PRO A 126 15.33 4.53 12.32
CA PRO A 126 16.75 4.46 12.66
C PRO A 126 16.97 4.70 14.16
N PRO A 127 18.20 4.52 14.69
CA PRO A 127 18.49 4.82 16.09
C PRO A 127 18.14 6.27 16.46
N LEU A 128 17.82 6.52 17.73
CA LEU A 128 17.54 7.87 18.23
C LEU A 128 18.68 8.83 17.87
N GLY A 129 18.32 10.05 17.45
CA GLY A 129 19.26 11.06 16.97
C GLY A 129 19.56 11.01 15.47
N LYS A 130 19.16 9.93 14.76
CA LYS A 130 19.18 9.87 13.29
C LYS A 130 17.83 10.26 12.70
N LYS A 131 17.83 10.84 11.50
CA LYS A 131 16.61 11.23 10.79
C LYS A 131 15.97 10.02 10.12
N ILE A 132 14.64 9.98 10.11
CA ILE A 132 13.90 9.07 9.23
C ILE A 132 13.99 9.63 7.81
N GLU A 133 14.57 8.83 6.92
CA GLU A 133 14.79 9.12 5.49
C GLU A 133 13.88 8.24 4.60
N PRO A 134 13.72 8.55 3.30
CA PRO A 134 12.88 7.82 2.35
C PRO A 134 12.96 6.29 2.44
N GLN A 135 14.17 5.72 2.56
CA GLN A 135 14.37 4.27 2.64
C GLN A 135 13.70 3.62 3.85
N HIS A 136 13.35 4.38 4.89
CA HIS A 136 12.73 3.81 6.09
C HIS A 136 11.21 3.73 5.99
N ILE A 137 10.56 4.40 5.03
CA ILE A 137 9.10 4.55 4.99
C ILE A 137 8.47 4.28 3.62
N ASN A 138 9.13 4.63 2.52
CA ASN A 138 8.53 4.47 1.19
C ASN A 138 8.43 3.00 0.78
N GLY A 139 7.45 2.68 -0.05
CA GLY A 139 7.26 1.32 -0.56
C GLY A 139 6.81 1.25 -2.01
N GLY A 140 6.52 2.38 -2.64
CA GLY A 140 6.06 2.48 -4.01
C GLY A 140 6.17 3.90 -4.55
N TYR A 141 5.84 4.04 -5.82
CA TYR A 141 5.53 5.29 -6.50
C TYR A 141 4.73 5.01 -7.77
N THR A 142 4.14 6.05 -8.33
CA THR A 142 3.47 6.05 -9.62
C THR A 142 3.70 7.38 -10.32
N TYR A 143 3.35 7.45 -11.61
CA TYR A 143 3.23 8.73 -12.30
C TYR A 143 1.80 9.24 -12.18
N PRO A 144 1.58 10.53 -11.84
CA PRO A 144 0.24 11.08 -11.70
C PRO A 144 -0.60 10.81 -12.95
N CYS A 145 -1.85 10.43 -12.75
CA CYS A 145 -2.80 10.17 -13.85
C CYS A 145 -2.38 9.06 -14.84
N ASN A 146 -1.51 8.14 -14.43
CA ASN A 146 -0.99 7.08 -15.30
C ASN A 146 -1.35 5.69 -14.78
N HIS A 147 -2.22 4.98 -15.51
CA HIS A 147 -2.64 3.62 -15.19
C HIS A 147 -1.60 2.57 -15.55
N GLU A 148 -0.61 2.89 -16.39
CA GLU A 148 0.35 1.95 -16.96
C GLU A 148 1.63 1.81 -16.10
N THR A 149 1.73 2.53 -14.98
CA THR A 149 2.95 2.56 -14.17
C THR A 149 2.66 2.73 -12.69
N ILE A 150 2.31 1.65 -12.00
CA ILE A 150 2.33 1.59 -10.54
C ILE A 150 3.52 0.71 -10.12
N MET A 151 4.52 1.30 -9.47
CA MET A 151 5.70 0.60 -8.98
C MET A 151 5.59 0.39 -7.46
N ILE A 152 5.57 -0.85 -7.01
CA ILE A 152 5.67 -1.22 -5.59
C ILE A 152 6.98 -1.99 -5.44
N TYR A 153 7.82 -1.65 -4.47
CA TYR A 153 9.15 -2.27 -4.34
C TYR A 153 9.48 -2.74 -2.94
N ARG A 154 8.49 -2.75 -2.04
CA ARG A 154 8.61 -3.32 -0.70
C ARG A 154 7.41 -4.21 -0.41
N ALA A 155 7.68 -5.42 0.06
CA ALA A 155 6.64 -6.38 0.40
C ALA A 155 5.80 -5.89 1.57
N GLU A 156 6.41 -5.36 2.63
CA GLU A 156 5.65 -4.88 3.78
C GLU A 156 4.63 -3.81 3.39
N ASP A 157 3.37 -3.97 3.82
CA ASP A 157 2.26 -3.04 3.64
C ASP A 157 1.90 -2.76 2.17
N ALA A 158 2.31 -3.63 1.25
CA ALA A 158 2.13 -3.45 -0.20
C ALA A 158 0.65 -3.29 -0.60
N THR A 159 -0.29 -3.92 0.11
CA THR A 159 -1.72 -3.75 -0.16
C THR A 159 -2.21 -2.31 0.13
N ARG A 160 -1.69 -1.66 1.17
CA ARG A 160 -1.98 -0.25 1.46
C ARG A 160 -1.26 0.68 0.48
N VAL A 161 -0.01 0.36 0.12
CA VAL A 161 0.73 1.09 -0.93
C VAL A 161 -0.06 1.05 -2.25
N LEU A 162 -0.61 -0.11 -2.64
CA LEU A 162 -1.44 -0.22 -3.84
C LEU A 162 -2.63 0.77 -3.81
N LEU A 163 -3.34 0.86 -2.68
CA LEU A 163 -4.44 1.83 -2.53
C LEU A 163 -3.98 3.28 -2.69
N HIS A 164 -2.82 3.61 -2.12
CA HIS A 164 -2.20 4.94 -2.23
C HIS A 164 -1.85 5.27 -3.68
N GLU A 165 -1.08 4.42 -4.34
CA GLU A 165 -0.64 4.66 -5.73
C GLU A 165 -1.83 4.66 -6.71
N LEU A 166 -2.89 3.91 -6.44
CA LEU A 166 -4.10 3.95 -7.28
C LEU A 166 -4.81 5.31 -7.24
N MET A 167 -4.77 6.03 -6.12
CA MET A 167 -5.35 7.39 -6.05
C MET A 167 -4.57 8.37 -6.93
N HIS A 168 -3.24 8.36 -6.83
CA HIS A 168 -2.35 9.15 -7.69
C HIS A 168 -2.53 8.79 -9.18
N SER A 169 -2.55 7.49 -9.47
CA SER A 169 -2.76 6.96 -10.83
C SER A 169 -4.12 7.35 -11.41
N SER A 170 -5.15 7.46 -10.57
CA SER A 170 -6.52 7.79 -10.99
C SER A 170 -6.84 9.30 -10.98
N CYS A 171 -5.83 10.17 -10.95
CA CYS A 171 -6.01 11.62 -10.90
C CYS A 171 -6.84 12.14 -9.71
N MET A 172 -6.80 11.46 -8.56
CA MET A 172 -7.54 11.92 -7.37
C MET A 172 -6.79 12.98 -6.56
N ASP A 173 -5.62 13.43 -7.05
CA ASP A 173 -4.77 14.41 -6.39
C ASP A 173 -5.30 15.83 -6.54
N HIS A 174 -5.47 16.51 -5.39
CA HIS A 174 -5.77 17.93 -5.31
C HIS A 174 -4.47 18.74 -5.21
N MET A 175 -3.73 18.83 -6.32
CA MET A 175 -2.39 19.45 -6.36
C MET A 175 -2.36 20.91 -5.87
N GLU A 176 -3.48 21.62 -5.93
CA GLU A 176 -3.68 22.95 -5.35
C GLU A 176 -3.44 23.01 -3.83
N HIS A 177 -3.50 21.88 -3.12
CA HIS A 177 -3.23 21.77 -1.68
C HIS A 177 -1.73 21.71 -1.35
N GLY A 178 -0.85 21.50 -2.33
CA GLY A 178 0.57 21.26 -2.15
C GLY A 178 0.90 19.80 -1.83
N VAL A 179 2.09 19.35 -2.25
CA VAL A 179 2.50 17.93 -2.23
C VAL A 179 2.33 17.30 -0.85
N ASP A 180 2.81 17.94 0.22
CA ASP A 180 2.76 17.32 1.56
C ASP A 180 1.34 17.11 2.07
N ARG A 181 0.40 17.98 1.70
CA ARG A 181 -1.01 17.82 2.06
C ARG A 181 -1.69 16.77 1.21
N VAL A 182 -1.39 16.71 -0.09
CA VAL A 182 -1.87 15.64 -0.98
C VAL A 182 -1.44 14.29 -0.44
N GLU A 183 -0.15 14.09 -0.15
CA GLU A 183 0.38 12.83 0.40
C GLU A 183 -0.29 12.45 1.74
N ALA A 184 -0.51 13.42 2.62
CA ALA A 184 -1.20 13.18 3.89
C ALA A 184 -2.68 12.79 3.72
N GLU A 185 -3.39 13.44 2.80
CA GLU A 185 -4.79 13.13 2.46
C GLU A 185 -4.89 11.76 1.77
N THR A 186 -3.98 11.46 0.84
CA THR A 186 -3.88 10.16 0.16
C THR A 186 -3.58 9.04 1.14
N GLU A 187 -2.64 9.21 2.08
CA GLU A 187 -2.42 8.18 3.10
C GLU A 187 -3.56 8.00 4.07
N ALA A 188 -4.24 9.09 4.43
CA ALA A 188 -5.40 9.03 5.29
C ALA A 188 -6.51 8.19 4.65
N TRP A 189 -6.74 8.35 3.34
CA TRP A 189 -7.68 7.54 2.58
C TRP A 189 -7.20 6.10 2.40
N ALA A 190 -5.93 5.87 2.10
CA ALA A 190 -5.39 4.54 1.86
C ALA A 190 -5.55 3.65 3.10
N GLU A 191 -5.26 4.17 4.30
CA GLU A 191 -5.46 3.43 5.54
C GLU A 191 -6.93 3.17 5.86
N LEU A 192 -7.81 4.16 5.63
CA LEU A 192 -9.25 4.03 5.87
C LEU A 192 -9.90 3.01 4.93
N LEU A 193 -9.57 3.05 3.64
CA LEU A 193 -10.03 2.08 2.65
C LEU A 193 -9.48 0.69 2.95
N TYR A 194 -8.20 0.58 3.35
CA TYR A 194 -7.57 -0.67 3.73
C TYR A 194 -8.32 -1.37 4.87
N ILE A 195 -8.60 -0.67 5.99
CA ILE A 195 -9.42 -1.26 7.06
C ILE A 195 -10.86 -1.54 6.61
N GLY A 196 -11.39 -0.75 5.68
CA GLY A 196 -12.68 -1.00 5.01
C GLY A 196 -12.70 -2.36 4.32
N PHE A 197 -11.74 -2.61 3.43
CA PHE A 197 -11.57 -3.87 2.71
C PHE A 197 -11.34 -5.06 3.65
N LEU A 198 -10.43 -4.93 4.63
CA LEU A 198 -10.21 -5.98 5.62
C LEU A 198 -11.46 -6.31 6.43
N SER A 199 -12.32 -5.31 6.68
CA SER A 199 -13.59 -5.51 7.35
C SER A 199 -14.68 -6.13 6.46
N GLN A 200 -14.48 -6.14 5.14
CA GLN A 200 -15.50 -6.49 4.13
C GLN A 200 -16.78 -5.65 4.24
N GLY A 201 -16.67 -4.43 4.77
CA GLY A 201 -17.82 -3.56 5.07
C GLY A 201 -18.70 -4.05 6.23
N ASN A 202 -18.25 -5.04 7.02
CA ASN A 202 -18.91 -5.44 8.26
C ASN A 202 -18.67 -4.36 9.33
N ARG A 203 -19.74 -3.72 9.82
CA ARG A 203 -19.64 -2.55 10.71
C ARG A 203 -18.92 -2.83 12.03
N VAL A 204 -19.16 -4.00 12.63
CA VAL A 204 -18.51 -4.37 13.90
C VAL A 204 -17.02 -4.57 13.70
N ARG A 205 -16.63 -5.34 12.67
CA ARG A 205 -15.22 -5.56 12.33
C ARG A 205 -14.53 -4.26 11.90
N PHE A 206 -15.21 -3.41 11.14
CA PHE A 206 -14.70 -2.13 10.69
C PHE A 206 -14.39 -1.20 11.86
N ASN A 207 -15.32 -1.05 12.82
CA ASN A 207 -15.10 -0.24 14.01
C ASN A 207 -13.94 -0.78 14.87
N HIS A 208 -13.81 -2.11 14.99
CA HIS A 208 -12.69 -2.71 15.71
C HIS A 208 -11.34 -2.42 15.03
N LEU A 209 -11.23 -2.63 13.72
CA LEU A 209 -10.01 -2.33 12.96
C LEU A 209 -9.70 -0.83 12.95
N HIS A 210 -10.73 0.03 12.90
CA HIS A 210 -10.60 1.47 12.98
C HIS A 210 -10.02 1.93 14.33
N GLN A 211 -10.45 1.34 15.44
CA GLN A 211 -9.86 1.59 16.75
C GLN A 211 -8.40 1.14 16.80
N LEU A 212 -8.09 -0.09 16.33
CA LEU A 212 -6.71 -0.59 16.30
C LEU A 212 -5.79 0.30 15.45
N GLN A 213 -6.28 0.77 14.29
CA GLN A 213 -5.53 1.67 13.43
C GLN A 213 -5.34 3.05 14.09
N SER A 214 -6.36 3.58 14.79
CA SER A 214 -6.25 4.84 15.54
C SER A 214 -5.20 4.73 16.66
N ASP A 215 -5.18 3.61 17.40
CA ASP A 215 -4.18 3.35 18.44
C ASP A 215 -2.77 3.19 17.82
N TRP A 216 -2.66 2.51 16.66
CA TRP A 216 -1.40 2.34 15.92
C TRP A 216 -0.81 3.68 15.45
N ILE A 217 -1.62 4.53 14.82
CA ILE A 217 -1.21 5.88 14.36
C ILE A 217 -0.66 6.68 15.54
N GLN A 218 -1.39 6.73 16.66
CA GLN A 218 -0.99 7.51 17.83
C GLN A 218 0.31 6.98 18.45
N THR A 219 0.45 5.66 18.60
CA THR A 219 1.69 5.03 19.11
C THR A 219 2.87 5.29 18.18
N GLN A 220 2.71 5.08 16.87
CA GLN A 220 3.77 5.34 15.90
C GLN A 220 4.18 6.81 15.90
N ASN A 221 3.22 7.73 16.00
CA ASN A 221 3.51 9.16 15.99
C ASN A 221 4.28 9.61 17.25
N GLN A 222 4.15 8.92 18.39
CA GLN A 222 5.03 9.14 19.54
C GLN A 222 6.51 8.79 19.24
N LEU A 223 6.76 7.76 18.44
CA LEU A 223 8.09 7.41 17.96
C LEU A 223 8.58 8.45 16.94
N VAL A 224 7.79 8.75 15.92
CA VAL A 224 8.18 9.65 14.83
C VAL A 224 8.51 11.06 15.34
N LYS A 225 7.77 11.58 16.33
CA LYS A 225 8.05 12.87 16.98
C LYS A 225 9.45 12.97 17.60
N LYS A 226 10.10 11.84 17.91
CA LYS A 226 11.49 11.81 18.42
C LYS A 226 12.55 11.99 17.32
N HIS A 227 12.16 11.80 16.06
CA HIS A 227 13.04 11.87 14.88
C HIS A 227 12.77 13.09 14.00
N VAL A 228 11.56 13.62 14.04
CA VAL A 228 11.14 14.81 13.29
C VAL A 228 11.50 16.07 14.06
N LYS A 229 12.26 16.96 13.42
CA LYS A 229 12.67 18.25 14.02
C LYS A 229 11.84 19.41 13.49
N ARG A 230 11.30 19.28 12.28
CA ARG A 230 10.46 20.31 11.63
C ARG A 230 9.16 19.68 11.13
N PRO A 231 8.03 20.41 11.17
CA PRO A 231 6.73 19.90 10.70
C PRO A 231 6.73 19.38 9.25
N MET A 232 7.65 19.87 8.41
CA MET A 232 7.74 19.53 6.98
C MET A 232 8.89 18.55 6.66
N ASP A 233 9.47 17.87 7.66
CA ASP A 233 10.44 16.82 7.35
C ASP A 233 9.71 15.66 6.64
N PHE A 234 10.31 15.10 5.59
CA PHE A 234 9.75 14.03 4.73
C PHE A 234 8.83 13.00 5.42
N PRO A 235 9.21 12.34 6.54
CA PRO A 235 8.35 11.35 7.20
C PRO A 235 7.05 11.92 7.78
N ALA A 236 6.99 13.22 8.07
CA ALA A 236 5.84 13.86 8.74
C ALA A 236 4.58 13.81 7.87
N ARG A 237 4.71 13.95 6.54
CA ARG A 237 3.55 13.93 5.62
C ARG A 237 2.81 12.60 5.64
N TYR A 238 3.53 11.49 5.78
CA TYR A 238 2.98 10.13 5.84
C TYR A 238 2.42 9.72 7.21
N THR A 239 2.73 10.48 8.27
CA THR A 239 2.50 10.06 9.67
C THR A 239 1.77 11.12 10.49
N LEU A 240 2.47 12.20 10.84
CA LEU A 240 1.97 13.28 11.68
C LEU A 240 0.87 14.09 10.97
N GLU A 241 1.07 14.46 9.72
CA GLU A 241 0.08 15.24 8.97
C GLU A 241 -1.14 14.39 8.61
N LYS A 242 -0.94 13.12 8.26
CA LYS A 242 -2.03 12.14 8.08
C LYS A 242 -2.92 12.03 9.32
N GLU A 243 -2.36 11.98 10.53
CA GLU A 243 -3.16 11.99 11.77
C GLU A 243 -4.02 13.25 11.87
N LYS A 244 -3.49 14.42 11.52
CA LYS A 244 -4.28 15.68 11.50
C LYS A 244 -5.42 15.62 10.49
N ILE A 245 -5.24 14.94 9.35
CA ILE A 245 -6.34 14.72 8.39
C ILE A 245 -7.44 13.86 9.03
N TRP A 246 -7.09 12.76 9.71
CA TRP A 246 -8.08 11.95 10.43
C TRP A 246 -8.78 12.75 11.56
N GLN A 247 -8.05 13.63 12.25
CA GLN A 247 -8.63 14.52 13.26
C GLN A 247 -9.62 15.49 12.64
N LYS A 248 -9.26 16.10 11.50
CA LYS A 248 -10.13 17.00 10.73
C LYS A 248 -11.41 16.30 10.25
N TRP A 249 -11.31 15.03 9.86
CA TRP A 249 -12.46 14.21 9.49
C TRP A 249 -13.29 13.73 10.69
N GLY A 250 -12.81 13.97 11.92
CA GLY A 250 -13.47 13.52 13.15
C GLY A 250 -13.44 12.01 13.34
N ILE A 251 -12.44 11.32 12.79
CA ILE A 251 -12.34 9.85 12.84
C ILE A 251 -11.15 9.35 13.68
N VAL A 252 -10.28 10.20 14.23
CA VAL A 252 -9.34 9.70 15.24
C VAL A 252 -10.10 9.35 16.51
N LEU A 253 -10.01 8.09 16.94
CA LEU A 253 -10.57 7.65 18.20
C LEU A 253 -9.58 7.85 19.35
N PRO A 254 -10.08 8.16 20.57
CA PRO A 254 -9.23 8.17 21.75
C PRO A 254 -8.50 6.83 21.92
N TYR A 255 -7.30 6.91 22.47
CA TYR A 255 -6.46 5.76 22.74
C TYR A 255 -7.20 4.73 23.62
N ALA A 256 -7.35 3.48 23.14
CA ALA A 256 -8.10 2.45 23.85
C ALA A 256 -7.29 1.18 24.17
N HIS A 257 -6.37 0.77 23.29
CA HIS A 257 -5.59 -0.46 23.47
C HIS A 257 -4.10 -0.17 23.56
N ILE A 258 -3.37 -0.98 24.35
CA ILE A 258 -1.91 -0.95 24.33
C ILE A 258 -1.44 -1.61 23.04
N VAL A 259 -0.91 -0.81 22.12
CA VAL A 259 -0.32 -1.26 20.86
C VAL A 259 1.18 -1.02 20.94
N ASN A 260 1.99 -2.04 20.71
CA ASN A 260 3.44 -1.92 20.68
C ASN A 260 3.95 -1.90 19.24
N ALA A 261 4.23 -0.71 18.73
CA ALA A 261 4.83 -0.55 17.41
C ALA A 261 6.36 -0.75 17.43
N GLY A 262 7.00 -0.81 18.61
CA GLY A 262 8.46 -0.90 18.75
C GLY A 262 9.17 0.21 17.98
N ARG A 263 9.94 -0.16 16.95
CA ARG A 263 10.60 0.75 16.00
C ARG A 263 9.95 0.73 14.60
N SER A 264 8.78 0.13 14.44
CA SER A 264 8.13 -0.02 13.14
C SER A 264 7.66 1.33 12.58
N LEU A 265 7.93 1.52 11.30
CA LEU A 265 7.41 2.59 10.46
C LEU A 265 6.38 2.07 9.44
N ARG A 266 5.84 0.86 9.65
CA ARG A 266 4.68 0.34 8.91
C ARG A 266 3.47 1.23 9.19
N LEU A 267 2.74 1.66 8.16
CA LEU A 267 1.67 2.65 8.32
C LEU A 267 0.35 2.02 8.79
N THR A 268 0.10 0.74 8.46
CA THR A 268 -1.04 -0.02 8.98
C THR A 268 -0.68 -0.88 10.18
N VAL A 269 -1.65 -1.10 11.07
CA VAL A 269 -1.56 -2.15 12.10
C VAL A 269 -1.37 -3.51 11.42
N PRO A 270 -0.35 -4.32 11.79
CA PRO A 270 -0.19 -5.65 11.22
C PRO A 270 -1.44 -6.52 11.42
N PRO A 271 -2.00 -7.12 10.36
CA PRO A 271 -3.15 -8.02 10.48
C PRO A 271 -2.84 -9.18 11.43
N TYR A 272 -3.78 -9.50 12.31
CA TYR A 272 -3.66 -10.65 13.20
C TYR A 272 -3.79 -11.99 12.42
N PRO A 273 -3.24 -13.11 12.91
CA PRO A 273 -3.13 -14.36 12.14
C PRO A 273 -4.46 -14.90 11.59
N THR A 274 -5.58 -14.76 12.32
CA THR A 274 -6.89 -15.21 11.84
C THR A 274 -7.41 -14.36 10.67
N LEU A 275 -7.07 -13.07 10.61
CA LEU A 275 -7.38 -12.21 9.48
C LEU A 275 -6.52 -12.57 8.25
N LYS A 276 -5.22 -12.83 8.45
CA LYS A 276 -4.34 -13.32 7.36
C LYS A 276 -4.86 -14.63 6.76
N LYS A 277 -5.28 -15.58 7.62
CA LYS A 277 -5.90 -16.83 7.19
C LYS A 277 -7.19 -16.59 6.38
N GLN A 278 -8.03 -15.63 6.77
CA GLN A 278 -9.23 -15.26 6.02
C GLN A 278 -8.89 -14.79 4.59
N TRP A 279 -7.79 -14.08 4.43
CA TRP A 279 -7.28 -13.61 3.13
C TRP A 279 -6.43 -14.64 2.39
N LYS A 280 -6.32 -15.87 2.91
CA LYS A 280 -5.54 -16.97 2.34
C LYS A 280 -4.07 -16.61 2.12
N VAL A 281 -3.53 -15.73 2.97
CA VAL A 281 -2.10 -15.39 2.97
C VAL A 281 -1.38 -16.06 4.14
N SER A 282 -0.05 -16.21 4.05
CA SER A 282 0.73 -16.81 5.14
C SER A 282 0.60 -15.99 6.43
N SER A 283 0.77 -16.63 7.59
CA SER A 283 0.76 -15.94 8.88
C SER A 283 1.94 -14.97 9.05
N SER A 284 3.05 -15.23 8.35
CA SER A 284 4.25 -14.39 8.28
C SER A 284 4.15 -13.27 7.24
N SER A 285 3.15 -13.29 6.35
CA SER A 285 2.97 -12.29 5.28
C SER A 285 3.05 -10.87 5.82
N THR A 286 3.85 -10.03 5.17
CA THR A 286 3.91 -8.60 5.45
C THR A 286 3.18 -7.78 4.39
N ILE A 287 2.79 -8.40 3.26
CA ILE A 287 2.09 -7.78 2.10
C ILE A 287 0.69 -7.30 2.46
N LEU A 288 -0.03 -8.13 3.21
CA LEU A 288 -1.27 -7.72 3.84
C LEU A 288 -0.90 -6.85 5.04
#